data_AF-A0A4R4KDV2-F1
#
_entry.id   AF-A0A4R4KDV2-F1
#
_cell.length_a   1.000
_cell.length_b   1.000
_cell.length_c   1.000
_cell.angle_alpha   90.00
_cell.angle_beta   90.00
_cell.angle_gamma   90.00
#
_symmetry.space_group_name_H-M   'P 1'
#
loop_
_entity.id
_entity.type
_entity.pdbx_description
1 polymer ?
#
loop_
_entity_poly.entity_id
_entity_poly.type
_entity_poly.pdbx_seq_one_letter_code
_entity_poly.pdbx_strand_id
1 'polypeptide(L)'
;MKKLFKKTTVLLAFTGLVTFSNCGKKDTDPSPENCGMNAEKVLEAANTFGTNPSKTTCEAYKKTLEAFYKSCPTFYTGVTKQQFDEFLAEPCDF
;
A
#
# COMPACT_ATOMS: atom_id res chain seq x y z
N MET A 1 -50.25 23.14 -7.02
CA MET A 1 -50.78 21.89 -6.45
C MET A 1 -49.98 20.72 -6.98
N LYS A 2 -49.52 19.87 -6.05
CA LYS A 2 -49.46 18.40 -6.16
C LYS A 2 -48.75 17.84 -7.41
N LYS A 3 -47.51 17.35 -7.23
CA LYS A 3 -47.20 15.94 -6.89
C LYS A 3 -47.41 15.02 -8.11
N LEU A 4 -46.50 14.05 -8.22
CA LEU A 4 -46.57 12.84 -9.05
C LEU A 4 -46.04 12.95 -10.48
N PHE A 5 -44.71 12.99 -10.62
CA PHE A 5 -44.07 11.96 -11.46
C PHE A 5 -43.27 11.05 -10.52
N LYS A 6 -44.04 10.13 -9.94
CA LYS A 6 -43.60 9.00 -9.14
C LYS A 6 -43.41 7.82 -10.10
N LYS A 7 -42.30 7.09 -9.92
CA LYS A 7 -42.03 5.70 -10.40
C LYS A 7 -41.77 5.64 -11.92
N THR A 8 -40.70 5.02 -12.42
CA THR A 8 -40.28 3.62 -12.22
C THR A 8 -38.88 3.51 -12.87
N THR A 9 -37.79 3.27 -12.10
CA THR A 9 -37.01 2.00 -12.07
C THR A 9 -36.18 1.83 -13.36
N VAL A 10 -34.84 1.77 -13.42
CA VAL A 10 -33.80 0.97 -12.75
C VAL A 10 -32.47 1.63 -13.25
N LEU A 11 -31.38 1.82 -12.50
CA LEU A 11 -30.27 0.86 -12.42
C LEU A 11 -29.09 1.51 -11.62
N LEU A 12 -28.55 0.73 -10.68
CA LEU A 12 -27.26 0.91 -9.96
C LEU A 12 -27.21 1.95 -8.84
N ALA A 13 -27.99 1.68 -7.79
CA ALA A 13 -27.40 1.67 -6.46
C ALA A 13 -26.42 0.49 -6.38
N PHE A 14 -25.19 0.70 -5.92
CA PHE A 14 -24.51 -0.20 -4.96
C PHE A 14 -23.21 0.48 -4.49
N THR A 15 -23.18 0.81 -3.19
CA THR A 15 -22.01 1.03 -2.31
C THR A 15 -21.04 2.16 -2.71
N GLY A 16 -21.10 3.38 -2.16
CA GLY A 16 -21.62 3.76 -0.85
C GLY A 16 -20.72 3.21 0.25
N LEU A 17 -19.80 4.06 0.73
CA LEU A 17 -18.93 3.83 1.89
C LEU A 17 -18.14 2.52 1.84
N VAL A 18 -16.93 2.59 1.29
CA VAL A 18 -15.82 1.85 1.91
C VAL A 18 -15.70 2.41 3.32
N THR A 19 -16.42 1.79 4.25
CA THR A 19 -16.15 1.86 5.66
C THR A 19 -14.70 1.44 5.82
N PHE A 20 -13.80 2.42 5.92
CA PHE A 20 -12.49 2.20 6.50
C PHE A 20 -12.75 1.69 7.90
N SER A 21 -12.72 0.37 8.00
CA SER A 21 -12.72 -0.38 9.22
C SER A 21 -11.76 0.30 10.18
N ASN A 22 -12.31 0.73 11.30
CA ASN A 22 -11.57 1.06 12.50
C ASN A 22 -10.92 -0.22 13.06
N CYS A 23 -10.00 -0.82 12.29
CA CYS A 23 -9.10 -1.84 12.76
C CYS A 23 -7.98 -1.10 13.48
N GLY A 24 -7.97 -1.26 14.80
CA GLY A 24 -7.24 -0.43 15.76
C GLY A 24 -5.81 -0.13 15.34
N LYS A 25 -5.38 1.11 15.64
CA LYS A 25 -3.98 1.57 15.71
C LYS A 25 -3.03 0.60 15.01
N LYS A 26 -2.99 0.69 13.67
CA LYS A 26 -2.12 -0.12 12.83
C LYS A 26 -0.70 0.21 13.23
N ASP A 27 -0.09 -0.62 14.08
CA ASP A 27 1.29 -0.48 14.52
C ASP A 27 2.14 -0.30 13.27
N THR A 28 2.61 0.94 13.08
CA THR A 28 3.49 1.32 11.98
C THR A 28 4.93 0.89 12.24
N ASP A 29 5.19 0.35 13.42
CA ASP A 29 6.50 -0.11 13.81
C ASP A 29 6.84 -1.43 13.11
N PRO A 30 8.05 -1.55 12.56
CA PRO A 30 8.54 -2.79 12.00
C PRO A 30 8.73 -3.81 13.15
N SER A 31 7.72 -4.65 13.36
CA SER A 31 7.77 -5.80 14.26
C SER A 31 7.70 -7.10 13.45
N PRO A 32 8.30 -8.21 13.92
CA PRO A 32 8.22 -9.51 13.25
C PRO A 32 6.78 -9.99 12.95
N GLU A 33 5.83 -9.58 13.78
CA GLU A 33 4.41 -9.94 13.66
C GLU A 33 3.71 -9.18 12.51
N ASN A 34 4.29 -8.06 12.06
CA ASN A 34 3.73 -7.20 11.02
C ASN A 34 4.17 -7.58 9.59
N CYS A 35 4.85 -8.71 9.42
CA CYS A 35 5.44 -9.13 8.15
C CYS A 35 4.43 -9.21 6.99
N GLY A 36 3.30 -9.92 7.19
CA GLY A 36 2.27 -10.06 6.15
C GLY A 36 1.61 -8.73 5.77
N MET A 37 1.31 -7.89 6.77
CA MET A 37 0.73 -6.57 6.57
C MET A 37 1.68 -5.62 5.83
N ASN A 38 2.98 -5.68 6.10
CA ASN A 38 3.96 -4.86 5.39
C ASN A 38 4.20 -5.37 3.96
N ALA A 39 4.03 -6.67 3.69
CA ALA A 39 4.06 -7.21 2.33
C ALA A 39 2.96 -6.59 1.44
N GLU A 40 1.74 -6.45 1.98
CA GLU A 40 0.63 -5.78 1.27
C GLU A 40 0.95 -4.32 0.94
N LYS A 41 1.56 -3.58 1.88
CA LYS A 41 1.98 -2.19 1.67
C LYS A 41 3.06 -2.06 0.59
N VAL A 42 3.97 -3.04 0.49
CA VAL A 42 4.97 -3.09 -0.59
C VAL A 42 4.29 -3.23 -1.94
N LEU A 43 3.29 -4.13 -2.07
CA LEU A 43 2.54 -4.30 -3.31
C LEU A 43 1.76 -3.05 -3.71
N GLU A 44 1.10 -2.38 -2.76
CA GLU A 44 0.39 -1.13 -3.01
C GLU A 44 1.33 0.00 -3.47
N ALA A 45 2.47 0.15 -2.82
CA ALA A 45 3.46 1.16 -3.18
C ALA A 45 4.13 0.85 -4.53
N ALA A 46 4.42 -0.43 -4.83
CA ALA A 46 4.94 -0.86 -6.12
C ALA A 46 3.95 -0.54 -7.27
N ASN A 47 2.67 -0.85 -7.08
CA ASN A 47 1.63 -0.51 -8.05
C ASN A 47 1.49 1.01 -8.23
N THR A 48 1.53 1.77 -7.14
CA THR A 48 1.48 3.24 -7.18
C THR A 48 2.65 3.82 -7.96
N PHE A 49 3.86 3.32 -7.70
CA PHE A 49 5.06 3.73 -8.43
C PHE A 49 5.01 3.32 -9.90
N GLY A 50 4.59 2.10 -10.22
CA GLY A 50 4.45 1.62 -11.59
C GLY A 50 3.38 2.35 -12.42
N THR A 51 2.34 2.88 -11.77
CA THR A 51 1.26 3.64 -12.44
C THR A 51 1.52 5.14 -12.48
N ASN A 52 2.27 5.68 -11.52
CA ASN A 52 2.64 7.10 -11.45
C ASN A 52 4.11 7.23 -11.03
N PRO A 53 5.07 7.02 -11.95
CA PRO A 53 6.49 7.08 -11.64
C PRO A 53 6.91 8.52 -11.35
N SER A 54 7.44 8.74 -10.15
CA SER A 54 7.97 10.02 -9.69
C SER A 54 8.98 9.78 -8.57
N LYS A 55 9.79 10.79 -8.27
CA LYS A 55 10.69 10.74 -7.10
C LYS A 55 9.94 10.38 -5.81
N THR A 56 8.79 11.01 -5.57
CA THR A 56 7.97 10.79 -4.36
C THR A 56 7.44 9.36 -4.27
N THR A 57 6.93 8.80 -5.37
CA THR A 57 6.38 7.43 -5.38
C THR A 57 7.47 6.37 -5.31
N CYS A 58 8.64 6.63 -5.88
CA CYS A 58 9.83 5.78 -5.72
C CYS A 58 10.32 5.77 -4.26
N GLU A 59 10.49 6.93 -3.63
CA GLU A 59 10.94 7.02 -2.23
C GLU A 59 9.93 6.34 -1.28
N ALA A 60 8.63 6.50 -1.53
CA ALA A 60 7.58 5.81 -0.79
C ALA A 60 7.69 4.28 -0.93
N TYR A 61 7.95 3.78 -2.13
CA TYR A 61 8.14 2.35 -2.37
C TYR A 61 9.40 1.80 -1.68
N LYS A 62 10.53 2.51 -1.76
CA LYS A 62 11.76 2.13 -1.05
C LYS A 62 11.54 2.06 0.46
N LYS A 63 10.80 3.02 1.02
CA LYS A 63 10.47 3.05 2.45
C LYS A 63 9.58 1.87 2.88
N THR A 64 8.61 1.45 2.07
CA THR A 64 7.76 0.29 2.40
C THR A 64 8.53 -1.02 2.33
N LEU A 65 9.45 -1.15 1.37
CA LEU A 65 10.36 -2.30 1.33
C LEU A 65 11.26 -2.36 2.56
N GLU A 66 11.83 -1.23 2.98
CA GLU A 66 12.68 -1.18 4.18
C GLU A 66 11.91 -1.63 5.43
N ALA A 67 10.67 -1.15 5.58
CA ALA A 67 9.80 -1.56 6.68
C ALA A 67 9.44 -3.05 6.61
N PHE A 68 9.17 -3.59 5.41
CA PHE A 68 8.88 -5.00 5.19
C PHE A 68 10.06 -5.89 5.60
N TYR A 69 11.27 -5.62 5.11
CA TYR A 69 12.45 -6.43 5.44
C TYR A 69 12.82 -6.35 6.92
N LYS A 70 12.66 -5.17 7.56
CA LYS A 70 12.83 -5.04 9.02
C LYS A 70 11.79 -5.85 9.80
N SER A 71 10.55 -5.95 9.31
CA SER A 71 9.52 -6.81 9.90
C SER A 71 9.63 -8.30 9.52
N CYS A 72 10.49 -8.66 8.56
CA CYS A 72 10.62 -10.04 8.10
C CYS A 72 12.09 -10.46 7.93
N PRO A 73 12.85 -10.55 9.04
CA PRO A 73 14.30 -10.80 8.99
C PRO A 73 14.68 -12.12 8.28
N THR A 74 13.76 -13.09 8.22
CA THR A 74 13.93 -14.35 7.49
C THR A 74 14.14 -14.17 5.98
N PHE A 75 13.60 -13.11 5.37
CA PHE A 75 13.78 -12.84 3.93
C PHE A 75 14.96 -11.91 3.64
N TYR A 76 15.54 -11.29 4.67
CA TYR A 76 16.62 -10.32 4.59
C TYR A 76 17.97 -10.97 4.98
N THR A 77 18.51 -11.84 4.12
CA THR A 77 19.74 -12.59 4.41
C THR A 77 20.68 -12.68 3.20
N GLY A 78 21.98 -12.81 3.46
CA GLY A 78 22.99 -13.09 2.43
C GLY A 78 22.90 -12.16 1.20
N VAL A 79 22.77 -12.76 0.02
CA VAL A 79 22.74 -12.05 -1.27
C VAL A 79 21.51 -11.15 -1.41
N THR A 80 20.35 -11.55 -0.87
CA THR A 80 19.13 -10.72 -0.99
C THR A 80 19.24 -9.44 -0.18
N LYS A 81 19.95 -9.48 0.95
CA LYS A 81 20.26 -8.29 1.74
C LYS A 81 21.13 -7.31 0.96
N GLN A 82 22.21 -7.79 0.33
CA GLN A 82 23.11 -6.92 -0.41
C GLN A 82 22.40 -6.23 -1.59
N GLN A 83 21.65 -7.00 -2.40
CA GLN A 83 20.88 -6.44 -3.52
C GLN A 83 19.82 -5.44 -3.05
N PHE A 84 19.21 -5.70 -1.89
CA PHE A 84 18.25 -4.78 -1.30
C PHE A 84 18.91 -3.49 -0.82
N ASP A 85 20.05 -3.58 -0.13
CA ASP A 85 20.79 -2.42 0.34
C ASP A 85 21.31 -1.58 -0.84
N GLU A 86 21.76 -2.22 -1.91
CA GLU A 86 22.12 -1.57 -3.18
C GLU A 86 20.93 -0.84 -3.79
N PHE A 87 19.77 -1.51 -3.91
CA PHE A 87 18.55 -0.89 -4.42
C PHE A 87 18.08 0.29 -3.56
N LEU A 88 18.18 0.21 -2.22
CA LEU A 88 17.84 1.32 -1.34
C LEU A 88 18.80 2.50 -1.48
N ALA A 89 20.08 2.23 -1.78
CA ALA A 89 21.10 3.26 -1.95
C ALA A 89 21.01 3.96 -3.32
N GLU A 90 20.43 3.31 -4.34
CA GLU A 90 20.21 3.95 -5.63
C GLU A 90 19.33 5.20 -5.49
N PRO A 91 19.67 6.33 -6.10
CA PRO A 91 18.82 7.50 -6.09
C PRO A 91 17.52 7.25 -6.88
N CYS A 92 16.42 7.89 -6.45
CA CYS A 92 15.17 7.91 -7.20
C CYS A 92 15.23 9.00 -8.28
N ASP A 93 15.92 8.70 -9.39
CA ASP A 93 16.09 9.59 -10.54
C ASP A 93 14.93 9.39 -11.54
N PHE A 94 13.85 10.16 -11.38
CA PHE A 94 12.66 10.17 -12.25
C PHE A 94 12.45 11.53 -12.90
#